data_AF-A0A7L3ARS9-F1
#
_entry.id   AF-A0A7L3ARS9-F1
#
_cell.length_a   1.000
_cell.length_b   1.000
_cell.length_c   1.000
_cell.angle_alpha   90.00
_cell.angle_beta   90.00
_cell.angle_gamma   90.00
#
_symmetry.space_group_name_H-M   'P 1'
#
loop_
_entity.id
_entity.type
_entity.pdbx_description
1 polymer ?
#
loop_
_entity_poly.entity_id
_entity_poly.type
_entity_poly.pdbx_seq_one_letter_code
_entity_poly.pdbx_strand_id
1 'polypeptide(L)'
;LERQLLMQNQMRERQTAMQIAWTREFLKYFGTFFGLAAIGLTAGAIKKKNLGVILPLVPLSFILAYQYDMGYGTLLQRIKG
;
A
#
# COMPACT_ATOMS: atom_id res chain seq x y z
N LEU A 1 7.68 34.38 15.02
CA LEU A 1 7.69 32.97 15.48
C LEU A 1 6.42 32.22 15.07
N GLU A 2 5.22 32.79 15.26
CA GLU A 2 3.95 32.16 14.84
C GLU A 2 3.87 31.81 13.36
N ARG A 3 4.35 32.68 12.44
CA ARG A 3 4.37 32.36 10.99
C ARG A 3 5.30 31.19 10.62
N GLN A 4 6.42 31.01 11.33
CA GLN A 4 7.33 29.89 11.06
C GLN A 4 6.75 28.57 11.58
N LEU A 5 6.07 28.60 12.73
CA LEU A 5 5.32 27.46 13.26
C LEU A 5 4.15 27.08 12.34
N LEU A 6 3.41 28.07 11.85
CA LEU A 6 2.29 27.86 10.93
C LEU A 6 2.76 27.29 9.57
N MET A 7 3.88 27.78 9.05
CA MET A 7 4.52 27.22 7.85
C MET A 7 4.99 25.77 8.06
N GLN A 8 5.60 25.43 9.21
CA GLN A 8 6.00 24.05 9.52
C GLN A 8 4.80 23.10 9.61
N ASN A 9 3.72 23.54 10.26
CA ASN A 9 2.51 22.73 10.38
C ASN A 9 1.87 22.50 9.00
N GLN A 10 1.76 23.53 8.17
CA GLN A 10 1.26 23.38 6.80
C GLN A 10 2.14 22.46 5.95
N MET A 11 3.47 22.53 6.08
CA MET A 11 4.38 21.63 5.37
C MET A 11 4.21 20.17 5.85
N ARG A 12 4.05 19.93 7.16
CA ARG A 12 3.77 18.60 7.71
C ARG A 12 2.43 18.03 7.24
N GLU A 13 1.38 18.86 7.24
CA GLU A 13 0.06 18.47 6.74
C GLU A 13 0.12 18.12 5.26
N ARG A 14 0.80 18.93 4.45
CA ARG A 14 1.03 18.66 3.02
C ARG A 14 1.83 17.38 2.80
N GLN A 15 2.89 17.13 3.58
CA GLN A 15 3.66 15.88 3.50
C GLN A 15 2.79 14.66 3.84
N THR A 16 1.93 14.77 4.85
CA THR A 16 0.99 13.69 5.18
C THR A 16 -0.02 13.47 4.05
N ALA A 17 -0.61 14.54 3.52
CA ALA A 17 -1.58 14.46 2.42
C ALA A 17 -0.95 13.87 1.16
N MET A 18 0.31 14.22 0.86
CA MET A 18 1.09 13.65 -0.23
C MET A 18 1.36 12.15 -0.02
N GLN A 19 1.72 11.72 1.20
CA GLN A 19 1.90 10.30 1.50
C GLN A 19 0.59 9.52 1.27
N ILE A 20 -0.55 10.06 1.73
CA ILE A 20 -1.87 9.43 1.52
C ILE A 20 -2.20 9.34 0.02
N ALA A 21 -2.02 10.44 -0.71
CA ALA A 21 -2.28 10.48 -2.15
C ALA A 21 -1.41 9.46 -2.91
N TRP A 22 -0.11 9.42 -2.59
CA TRP A 22 0.83 8.48 -3.17
C TRP A 22 0.44 7.02 -2.87
N THR A 23 0.08 6.71 -1.63
CA THR A 23 -0.34 5.36 -1.25
C THR A 23 -1.62 4.95 -1.98
N ARG A 24 -2.58 5.86 -2.19
CA ARG A 24 -3.80 5.57 -2.97
C ARG A 24 -3.48 5.27 -4.43
N GLU A 25 -2.58 6.02 -5.03
CA GLU A 25 -2.15 5.78 -6.40
C GLU A 25 -1.38 4.46 -6.53
N PHE A 26 -0.50 4.16 -5.57
CA PHE A 26 0.17 2.88 -5.47
C PHE A 26 -0.82 1.72 -5.38
N LEU A 27 -1.83 1.80 -4.52
CA LEU A 27 -2.86 0.75 -4.39
C LEU A 27 -3.64 0.52 -5.69
N LYS A 28 -3.90 1.58 -6.47
CA LYS A 28 -4.61 1.46 -7.75
C LYS A 28 -3.82 0.62 -8.76
N TYR A 29 -2.53 0.90 -8.93
CA TYR A 29 -1.68 0.19 -9.88
C TYR A 29 -1.18 -1.16 -9.36
N PHE A 30 -0.84 -1.23 -8.06
CA PHE A 30 -0.38 -2.45 -7.43
C PHE A 30 -1.53 -3.45 -7.25
N GLY A 31 -2.75 -2.99 -6.99
CA GLY A 31 -3.94 -3.85 -6.89
C GLY A 31 -4.29 -4.53 -8.22
N THR A 32 -4.20 -3.81 -9.34
CA THR A 32 -4.40 -4.43 -10.67
C THR A 32 -3.29 -5.40 -11.02
N PHE A 33 -2.03 -5.04 -10.75
CA PHE A 33 -0.89 -5.94 -10.91
C PHE A 33 -1.03 -7.20 -10.04
N PHE A 34 -1.37 -7.04 -8.77
CA PHE A 34 -1.58 -8.15 -7.83
C PHE A 34 -2.73 -9.04 -8.29
N GLY A 35 -3.82 -8.48 -8.79
CA GLY A 35 -4.93 -9.25 -9.36
C GLY A 35 -4.50 -10.10 -10.56
N LEU A 36 -3.76 -9.51 -11.51
CA LEU A 36 -3.23 -10.24 -12.66
C LEU A 36 -2.22 -11.32 -12.25
N ALA A 37 -1.32 -11.00 -11.31
CA ALA A 37 -0.36 -11.93 -10.75
C ALA A 37 -1.04 -13.09 -9.99
N ALA A 38 -2.08 -12.79 -9.20
CA ALA A 38 -2.86 -13.79 -8.48
C ALA A 38 -3.55 -14.76 -9.43
N ILE A 39 -4.19 -14.26 -10.50
CA ILE A 39 -4.82 -15.11 -11.51
C ILE A 39 -3.75 -15.97 -12.23
N GLY A 40 -2.66 -15.35 -12.69
CA GLY A 40 -1.59 -16.04 -13.40
C GLY A 40 -0.90 -17.13 -12.56
N LEU A 41 -0.58 -16.83 -11.30
CA LEU A 41 0.05 -17.77 -10.38
C LEU A 41 -0.91 -18.87 -9.93
N THR A 42 -2.20 -18.57 -9.73
CA THR A 42 -3.22 -19.59 -9.40
C THR A 42 -3.42 -20.55 -10.57
N ALA A 43 -3.55 -20.04 -11.80
CA ALA A 43 -3.62 -20.88 -13.00
C ALA A 43 -2.33 -21.71 -13.19
N GLY A 44 -1.17 -21.11 -12.95
CA GLY A 44 0.13 -21.79 -12.97
C GLY A 44 0.25 -22.90 -11.91
N ALA A 45 -0.27 -22.67 -10.70
CA ALA A 45 -0.26 -23.63 -9.61
C ALA A 45 -1.17 -24.83 -9.90
N ILE A 46 -2.36 -24.60 -10.48
CA ILE A 46 -3.26 -25.66 -10.93
C ILE A 46 -2.58 -26.51 -12.02
N LYS A 47 -1.97 -25.85 -13.03
CA LYS A 47 -1.32 -26.54 -14.15
C LYS A 47 -0.08 -27.35 -13.72
N LYS A 48 0.72 -26.84 -12.78
CA LYS A 48 1.90 -27.54 -12.24
C LYS A 48 1.59 -28.46 -11.06
N LYS A 49 0.36 -28.49 -10.54
CA LYS A 49 -0.04 -29.15 -9.28
C LYS A 49 0.90 -28.84 -8.11
N ASN A 50 1.50 -27.65 -8.11
CA ASN A 50 2.50 -27.26 -7.12
C ASN A 50 2.07 -25.95 -6.46
N LEU A 51 1.67 -26.05 -5.18
CA LEU A 51 1.30 -24.91 -4.36
C LEU A 51 2.47 -23.94 -4.12
N GLY A 52 3.73 -24.37 -4.30
CA GLY A 52 4.91 -23.51 -4.19
C GLY A 52 4.91 -22.33 -5.18
N VAL A 53 4.15 -22.40 -6.27
CA VAL A 53 4.00 -21.29 -7.23
C VAL A 53 3.16 -20.14 -6.65
N ILE A 54 2.36 -20.39 -5.62
CA ILE A 54 1.56 -19.38 -4.90
C ILE A 54 2.39 -18.69 -3.80
N LEU A 55 3.54 -19.24 -3.43
CA LEU A 55 4.41 -18.68 -2.38
C LEU A 55 4.68 -17.17 -2.50
N PRO A 56 4.97 -16.58 -3.68
CA PRO A 56 5.18 -15.14 -3.80
C PRO A 56 3.92 -14.29 -3.58
N LEU A 57 2.71 -14.87 -3.60
CA LEU A 57 1.48 -14.12 -3.28
C LEU A 57 1.37 -13.76 -1.81
N VAL A 58 2.00 -14.52 -0.90
CA VAL A 58 1.99 -14.24 0.53
C VAL A 58 2.73 -12.95 0.89
N PRO A 59 4.00 -12.73 0.48
CA PRO A 59 4.66 -11.44 0.74
C PRO A 59 4.00 -10.29 -0.03
N LEU A 60 3.50 -10.52 -1.25
CA LEU A 60 2.79 -9.49 -2.02
C LEU A 60 1.47 -9.06 -1.37
N SER A 61 0.70 -10.00 -0.79
CA SER A 61 -0.52 -9.67 -0.07
C SER A 61 -0.25 -8.93 1.23
N PHE A 62 0.86 -9.22 1.90
CA PHE A 62 1.29 -8.48 3.09
C PHE A 62 1.60 -7.01 2.76
N ILE A 63 2.31 -6.76 1.65
CA ILE A 63 2.57 -5.40 1.15
C ILE A 63 1.26 -4.69 0.80
N LEU A 64 0.33 -5.38 0.12
CA LEU A 64 -0.98 -4.82 -0.23
C LEU A 64 -1.75 -4.40 1.03
N ALA A 65 -1.83 -5.27 2.04
CA ALA A 65 -2.54 -5.00 3.29
C ALA A 65 -1.93 -3.81 4.06
N TYR A 66 -0.59 -3.74 4.12
CA TYR A 66 0.11 -2.62 4.74
C TYR A 66 -0.18 -1.29 4.03
N GLN A 67 -0.07 -1.27 2.70
CA GLN A 67 -0.36 -0.07 1.90
C GLN A 67 -1.84 0.31 1.98
N TYR A 68 -2.74 -0.67 2.10
CA TYR A 68 -4.17 -0.44 2.27
C TYR A 68 -4.48 0.29 3.58
N ASP A 69 -3.90 -0.16 4.70
CA ASP A 69 -4.04 0.50 6.00
C ASP A 69 -3.34 1.88 6.04
N MET A 70 -2.26 2.06 5.30
CA MET A 70 -1.63 3.38 5.11
C MET A 70 -2.50 4.38 4.34
N GLY A 71 -3.15 3.96 3.26
CA GLY A 71 -3.88 4.86 2.34
C GLY A 71 -5.34 5.13 2.71
N TYR A 72 -5.99 4.15 3.35
CA TYR A 72 -7.41 4.19 3.71
C TYR A 72 -7.66 3.94 5.20
N GLY A 73 -6.70 3.40 5.93
CA GLY A 73 -6.83 3.05 7.33
C GLY A 73 -6.34 4.13 8.28
N THR A 74 -6.14 3.72 9.54
CA THR A 74 -5.79 4.64 10.65
C THR A 74 -4.30 4.68 10.94
N LEU A 75 -3.48 3.98 10.14
CA LEU A 75 -2.06 3.79 10.40
C LEU A 75 -1.30 5.13 10.48
N LEU A 76 -1.59 6.07 9.57
CA LEU A 76 -1.01 7.42 9.62
C LEU A 76 -1.48 8.26 10.81
N GLN A 77 -2.67 7.99 11.35
CA GLN A 77 -3.15 8.62 12.59
C GLN A 77 -2.48 8.01 13.82
N ARG A 78 -2.17 6.70 13.81
CA ARG A 78 -1.45 6.01 14.90
C ARG A 78 0.02 6.39 14.98
N ILE A 79 0.69 6.54 13.83
CA ILE A 79 2.10 6.99 13.78
C ILE A 79 2.25 8.44 14.25
N LYS A 80 1.20 9.25 14.13
CA LYS A 80 1.15 10.66 14.56
C LYS A 80 0.89 10.87 16.05
N GLY A 81 0.84 9.80 16.86
CA GLY A 81 0.51 9.80 18.30
C GLY A 81 0.94 11.03 19.07
#